data_AF-A0A2P5CPM4-F1
#
_entry.id   AF-A0A2P5CPM4-F1
#
_cell.length_a   1.000
_cell.length_b   1.000
_cell.length_c   1.000
_cell.angle_alpha   90.00
_cell.angle_beta   90.00
_cell.angle_gamma   90.00
#
_symmetry.space_group_name_H-M   'P 1'
#
loop_
_entity.id
_entity.type
_entity.pdbx_description
1 polymer ?
#
loop_
_entity_poly.entity_id
_entity_poly.type
_entity_poly.pdbx_seq_one_letter_code
_entity_poly.pdbx_strand_id
1 'polypeptide(L)'
;YIPGWWIWFYYICPVAWTLKGIISSQLGDVETKIVGPGFEGSVKQYLEVSLGYGPGMIGVSAAVLVGFSFLFFFVFAISVKILNFQKR
;
A
#
# COMPACT_ATOMS: atom_id res chain seq x y z
N TYR A 1 -7.51 -16.25 5.55
CA TYR A 1 -7.75 -15.27 6.63
C TYR A 1 -6.45 -15.01 7.38
N ILE A 2 -6.03 -13.76 7.48
CA ILE A 2 -4.87 -13.35 8.29
C ILE A 2 -5.36 -13.19 9.73
N PRO A 3 -4.67 -13.73 10.76
CA PRO A 3 -5.10 -13.53 12.15
C PRO A 3 -5.09 -12.04 12.50
N GLY A 4 -6.06 -11.57 13.30
CA GLY A 4 -6.23 -10.14 13.58
C GLY A 4 -4.97 -9.47 14.14
N TRP A 5 -4.21 -10.19 14.97
CA TRP A 5 -2.94 -9.70 15.53
C TRP A 5 -1.74 -9.75 14.57
N TRP A 6 -1.93 -10.16 13.31
CA TRP A 6 -0.90 -10.03 12.27
C TRP A 6 -1.23 -8.94 11.25
N ILE A 7 -2.45 -8.40 11.27
CA ILE A 7 -2.92 -7.50 10.21
C ILE A 7 -2.12 -6.19 10.14
N TRP A 8 -1.60 -5.71 11.28
CA TRP A 8 -0.76 -4.52 11.33
C TRP A 8 0.56 -4.68 10.57
N PHE A 9 1.12 -5.89 10.45
CA PHE A 9 2.32 -6.12 9.64
C PHE A 9 2.09 -5.84 8.16
N TYR A 10 0.87 -6.08 7.68
CA TYR A 10 0.49 -5.72 6.31
C TYR A 10 0.46 -4.20 6.12
N TYR A 11 -0.05 -3.45 7.11
CA TYR A 11 -0.16 -1.99 7.02
C TYR A 11 1.17 -1.25 7.24
N ILE A 12 2.13 -1.82 7.96
CA ILE A 12 3.46 -1.21 8.15
C ILE A 12 4.44 -1.53 7.00
N CYS A 13 4.05 -2.38 6.05
CA CYS A 13 4.91 -2.76 4.94
C CYS A 13 4.74 -1.80 3.74
N PRO A 14 5.77 -1.03 3.35
CA PRO A 14 5.67 -0.10 2.21
C PRO A 14 5.38 -0.83 0.89
N VAL A 15 5.86 -2.08 0.72
CA VAL A 15 5.61 -2.88 -0.49
C VAL A 15 4.11 -3.18 -0.66
N ALA A 16 3.38 -3.39 0.43
CA ALA A 16 1.93 -3.61 0.36
C ALA A 16 1.20 -2.36 -0.18
N TRP A 17 1.61 -1.17 0.24
CA TRP A 17 1.08 0.10 -0.28
C TRP A 17 1.48 0.36 -1.73
N THR A 18 2.71 -0.01 -2.13
CA THR A 18 3.13 0.05 -3.54
C THR A 18 2.25 -0.82 -4.41
N LEU A 19 1.99 -2.07 -4.02
CA LEU A 19 1.12 -2.98 -4.79
C LEU A 19 -0.32 -2.46 -4.87
N LYS A 20 -0.88 -1.95 -3.76
CA LYS A 20 -2.20 -1.30 -3.76
C LYS A 20 -2.25 -0.15 -4.78
N GLY A 21 -1.24 0.72 -4.76
CA GLY A 21 -1.13 1.86 -5.67
C GLY A 21 -1.02 1.43 -7.13
N ILE A 22 -0.13 0.48 -7.45
CA ILE A 22 0.07 -0.03 -8.81
C ILE A 22 -1.22 -0.69 -9.32
N ILE A 23 -1.81 -1.61 -8.57
CA ILE A 23 -3.03 -2.31 -8.98
C ILE A 23 -4.16 -1.31 -9.22
N SER A 24 -4.36 -0.38 -8.30
CA SER A 24 -5.39 0.66 -8.44
C SER A 24 -5.14 1.58 -9.63
N SER A 25 -3.87 1.88 -9.94
CA SER A 25 -3.51 2.73 -11.09
C SER A 25 -3.68 2.02 -12.43
N GLN A 26 -3.51 0.71 -12.49
CA GLN A 26 -3.58 -0.05 -13.74
C GLN A 26 -4.97 -0.60 -14.03
N LEU A 27 -5.74 -0.90 -12.99
CA LEU A 27 -6.99 -1.65 -13.09
C LEU A 27 -8.18 -0.92 -12.47
N GLY A 28 -7.97 0.21 -11.79
CA GLY A 28 -9.01 0.94 -11.05
C GLY A 28 -10.07 1.63 -11.92
N ASP A 29 -9.83 1.74 -13.22
CA ASP A 29 -10.73 2.32 -14.23
C ASP A 29 -11.11 1.30 -15.32
N VAL A 30 -10.68 0.04 -15.20
CA VAL A 30 -10.96 -0.99 -16.19
C VAL A 30 -12.41 -1.48 -16.07
N GLU A 31 -13.23 -1.17 -17.09
CA GLU A 31 -14.64 -1.56 -17.18
C GLU A 31 -14.86 -2.94 -17.82
N THR A 32 -13.80 -3.59 -18.28
CA THR A 32 -13.87 -4.94 -18.86
C THR A 32 -14.60 -5.88 -17.91
N LYS A 33 -15.63 -6.55 -18.42
CA LYS A 33 -16.40 -7.51 -17.63
C LYS A 33 -15.61 -8.78 -17.39
N ILE A 34 -15.63 -9.24 -16.15
CA ILE A 34 -15.14 -10.55 -15.76
C ILE A 34 -16.32 -11.38 -15.26
N VAL A 35 -16.38 -12.64 -15.71
CA VAL A 35 -17.41 -13.60 -15.33
C VAL A 35 -16.71 -14.78 -14.69
N GLY A 36 -17.03 -15.05 -13.44
CA GLY A 36 -16.48 -16.16 -12.68
C GLY A 36 -17.52 -16.76 -11.73
N PRO A 37 -17.20 -17.89 -11.08
CA PRO A 37 -18.10 -18.51 -10.12
C PRO A 37 -18.41 -17.53 -8.97
N GLY A 38 -19.65 -17.04 -8.89
CA GLY A 38 -20.11 -16.15 -7.81
C GLY A 38 -19.79 -14.66 -7.98
N PHE A 39 -19.25 -14.22 -9.13
CA PHE A 39 -19.04 -12.80 -9.42
C PHE A 39 -19.26 -12.49 -10.91
N GLU A 40 -20.11 -11.50 -11.18
CA GLU A 40 -20.31 -10.91 -12.50
C GLU A 40 -20.23 -9.38 -12.36
N GLY A 41 -19.24 -8.77 -13.00
CA GLY A 41 -19.01 -7.33 -12.87
C GLY A 41 -17.76 -6.89 -13.63
N SER A 42 -17.44 -5.60 -13.56
CA SER A 42 -16.19 -5.07 -14.13
C SER A 42 -14.97 -5.42 -13.26
N VAL A 43 -13.77 -5.36 -13.84
CA VAL A 43 -12.51 -5.48 -13.09
C VAL A 43 -12.47 -4.47 -11.94
N LYS A 44 -12.86 -3.22 -12.18
CA LYS A 44 -12.97 -2.19 -11.14
C LYS A 44 -13.87 -2.63 -9.98
N GLN A 45 -15.08 -3.14 -10.28
CA GLN A 45 -16.00 -3.62 -9.23
C GLN A 45 -15.41 -4.79 -8.44
N TYR A 46 -14.67 -5.67 -9.10
CA TYR A 46 -14.00 -6.78 -8.43
C TYR A 46 -12.94 -6.30 -7.44
N LEU A 47 -12.13 -5.30 -7.84
CA LEU A 47 -11.12 -4.69 -6.96
C LEU A 47 -11.75 -4.02 -5.74
N GLU A 48 -12.89 -3.34 -5.92
CA GLU A 48 -13.59 -2.68 -4.83
C GLU A 48 -14.22 -3.67 -3.86
N VAL A 49 -14.96 -4.68 -4.36
CA VAL A 49 -15.66 -5.67 -3.52
C VAL A 49 -14.71 -6.68 -2.88
N SER A 50 -13.70 -7.16 -3.62
CA SER A 50 -12.82 -8.24 -3.15
C SER A 50 -11.58 -7.74 -2.40
N LEU A 51 -11.03 -6.58 -2.81
CA LEU A 51 -9.78 -6.04 -2.25
C LEU A 51 -9.96 -4.71 -1.51
N GLY A 52 -11.12 -4.07 -1.60
CA GLY A 52 -11.36 -2.75 -1.01
C GLY A 52 -10.62 -1.63 -1.73
N TYR A 53 -10.22 -1.82 -2.99
CA TYR A 53 -9.46 -0.83 -3.75
C TYR A 53 -10.40 0.12 -4.47
N GLY A 54 -10.98 1.05 -3.71
CA GLY A 54 -11.94 2.04 -4.20
C GLY A 54 -11.31 3.35 -4.73
N PRO A 55 -12.16 4.33 -5.11
CA PRO A 55 -11.72 5.65 -5.53
C PRO A 55 -10.80 6.31 -4.48
N GLY A 56 -9.67 6.84 -4.91
CA GLY A 56 -8.70 7.52 -4.03
C GLY A 56 -7.59 6.62 -3.45
N MET A 57 -7.62 5.30 -3.69
CA MET A 57 -6.58 4.37 -3.20
C MET A 57 -5.16 4.74 -3.68
N ILE A 58 -5.05 5.30 -4.90
CA ILE A 58 -3.78 5.79 -5.45
C ILE A 58 -3.23 6.93 -4.59
N GLY A 59 -4.08 7.92 -4.26
CA GLY A 59 -3.69 9.07 -3.44
C GLY A 59 -3.28 8.67 -2.02
N VAL A 60 -4.05 7.77 -1.41
CA VAL A 60 -3.73 7.22 -0.08
C VAL A 60 -2.38 6.47 -0.12
N SER A 61 -2.18 5.61 -1.12
CA SER A 61 -0.93 4.85 -1.27
C SER A 61 0.27 5.78 -1.45
N ALA A 62 0.13 6.83 -2.27
CA ALA A 62 1.19 7.83 -2.47
C ALA A 62 1.53 8.57 -1.17
N ALA A 63 0.52 9.02 -0.42
CA ALA A 63 0.72 9.71 0.85
C ALA A 63 1.45 8.83 1.88
N VAL A 64 1.07 7.55 1.99
CA VAL A 64 1.71 6.60 2.90
C VAL A 64 3.18 6.35 2.50
N LEU A 65 3.47 6.17 1.20
CA LEU A 65 4.83 5.96 0.71
C LEU A 65 5.75 7.18 0.93
N VAL A 66 5.21 8.39 0.79
CA VAL A 66 5.90 9.63 1.16
C VAL A 66 6.19 9.64 2.66
N GLY A 67 5.23 9.24 3.50
CA GLY A 67 5.42 9.08 4.94
C GLY A 67 6.55 8.11 5.30
N PHE A 68 6.63 6.95 4.63
CA PHE A 68 7.74 6.00 4.81
C PHE A 68 9.08 6.57 4.38
N SER A 69 9.11 7.35 3.29
CA SER A 69 10.34 8.02 2.82
C SER A 69 10.88 8.97 3.89
N PHE A 70 10.01 9.80 4.48
CA PHE A 70 10.38 10.68 5.59
C PHE A 70 10.82 9.90 6.83
N LEU A 71 10.07 8.85 7.20
CA LEU A 71 10.43 8.00 8.35
C LEU A 71 11.84 7.43 8.20
N PHE A 72 12.15 6.81 7.07
CA PHE A 72 13.49 6.25 6.83
C PHE A 72 14.57 7.32 6.76
N PHE A 73 14.26 8.48 6.19
CA PHE A 73 15.17 9.62 6.20
C PHE A 73 15.50 10.09 7.62
N PHE A 74 14.50 10.27 8.49
CA PHE A 74 14.72 10.68 9.88
C PHE A 74 15.45 9.60 10.69
N VAL A 75 15.08 8.33 10.54
CA VAL A 75 15.78 7.21 11.19
C VAL A 75 17.24 7.20 10.77
N PHE A 76 17.54 7.36 9.47
CA PHE A 76 18.90 7.43 8.96
C PHE A 76 19.66 8.64 9.53
N ALA A 77 19.09 9.85 9.48
CA ALA A 77 19.72 11.06 9.96
C ALA A 77 20.01 11.01 11.49
N ILE A 78 19.06 10.51 12.28
CA ILE A 78 19.23 10.30 13.73
C ILE A 78 20.31 9.24 13.99
N SER A 79 20.26 8.11 13.28
CA SER A 79 21.26 7.04 13.43
C SER A 79 22.66 7.54 13.12
N VAL A 80 22.84 8.30 12.04
CA VAL A 80 24.12 8.94 11.72
C VAL A 80 24.54 9.88 12.85
N LYS A 81 23.65 10.75 13.36
CA LYS A 81 24.01 11.68 14.44
C LYS A 81 24.45 10.93 15.72
N ILE A 82 23.72 9.89 16.13
CA ILE A 82 24.00 9.15 17.37
C ILE A 82 25.23 8.25 17.21
N LEU A 83 25.33 7.49 16.11
CA LEU A 83 26.44 6.56 15.87
C LEU A 83 27.74 7.29 15.51
N ASN A 84 27.66 8.46 14.87
CA ASN A 84 28.83 9.29 14.55
C ASN A 84 29.31 10.12 15.76
N PHE A 85 28.59 10.09 16.89
CA PHE A 85 28.97 10.76 18.14
C PHE A 85 30.16 10.07 18.85
N GLN A 86 30.61 8.91 18.37
CA GLN A 86 31.74 8.15 18.94
C GLN A 86 33.01 8.11 18.07
N LYS A 87 33.12 8.90 17.00
CA LYS A 87 34.32 8.92 16.14
C LYS A 87 35.05 10.26 16.03
N ARG A 88 34.99 11.08 17.08
CA ARG A 88 36.04 12.07 17.37
C ARG A 88 36.16 12.34 18.86
#